data_AF-A0A5N8WZY2-F1
#
_entry.id   AF-A0A5N8WZY2-F1
#
_cell.length_a   1.000
_cell.length_b   1.000
_cell.length_c   1.000
_cell.angle_alpha   90.00
_cell.angle_beta   90.00
_cell.angle_gamma   90.00
#
_symmetry.space_group_name_H-M   'P 1'
#
loop_
_entity.id
_entity.type
_entity.pdbx_description
1 polymer ?
#
loop_
_entity_poly.entity_id
_entity_poly.type
_entity_poly.pdbx_seq_one_letter_code
_entity_poly.pdbx_strand_id
1 'polypeptide(L)'
;MTVSLPRTAVLSGALAVVAALALSACGAAPDDASTTADGKNAATATSAADFGGMDALVKAAKKEGTLNAIALPRDWANYGALIDGFEKKYGIKIEVENPDGSSQDEINAVTSRKGQDRAPDVLDLGSSFALSAAQQGLLAPYKVTDFADIPEGQKDAQGRWYNDYGGYISIGCDAKRVKACPTSFADLLKPQYKGQVALNGNPTKAGAAFGGVYAAALANGGSFDDIQPGLDFFAELKKNGNYTPVESTPATVEKGETPISIDWDYLNAGYADEFKSKGVDWTVAVPSDGKFSQYYSQAINKDAPHPAAARLWQEYLYSADGQNLWLKGYARPALMTAMEKAGTLDTAAADKLPKVSGTPSFPTEEQQNKAKTVLAQGWAKAVSG
;
A
#
# COMPACT_ATOMS: atom_id res chain seq x y z
N MET A 1 65.01 13.96 -74.44
CA MET A 1 65.13 12.55 -74.87
C MET A 1 64.67 11.66 -73.72
N THR A 2 64.09 10.52 -74.06
CA THR A 2 64.00 9.22 -73.33
C THR A 2 65.05 9.00 -72.20
N VAL A 3 64.83 8.26 -71.08
CA VAL A 3 63.77 7.31 -70.66
C VAL A 3 63.94 6.86 -69.17
N SER A 4 62.93 6.20 -68.58
CA SER A 4 62.96 5.26 -67.41
C SER A 4 62.93 5.69 -65.93
N LEU A 5 61.90 5.18 -65.25
CA LEU A 5 61.82 4.68 -63.85
C LEU A 5 62.34 3.19 -63.80
N PRO A 6 62.29 2.36 -62.71
CA PRO A 6 61.63 2.50 -61.39
C PRO A 6 62.35 1.87 -60.12
N ARG A 7 61.68 2.00 -58.95
CA ARG A 7 61.56 1.05 -57.80
C ARG A 7 62.79 0.41 -57.11
N THR A 8 62.83 0.55 -55.78
CA THR A 8 62.92 -0.57 -54.80
C THR A 8 62.46 -0.11 -53.39
N ALA A 9 62.24 -1.04 -52.46
CA ALA A 9 61.65 -0.79 -51.13
C ALA A 9 62.23 -1.72 -50.04
N VAL A 10 61.76 -1.53 -48.80
CA VAL A 10 61.75 -2.47 -47.63
C VAL A 10 62.82 -2.32 -46.54
N LEU A 11 62.32 -1.87 -45.38
CA LEU A 11 62.65 -2.11 -43.95
C LEU A 11 64.04 -2.56 -43.45
N SER A 12 64.54 -1.76 -42.48
CA SER A 12 65.13 -2.16 -41.17
C SER A 12 65.19 -0.91 -40.25
N GLY A 13 65.21 -0.97 -38.92
CA GLY A 13 65.04 -2.10 -37.99
C GLY A 13 65.61 -1.80 -36.58
N ALA A 14 64.78 -1.41 -35.60
CA ALA A 14 65.19 -1.12 -34.19
C ALA A 14 64.02 -1.40 -33.22
N LEU A 15 64.13 -2.36 -32.30
CA LEU A 15 64.75 -2.33 -30.95
C LEU A 15 63.80 -1.80 -29.85
N ALA A 16 63.64 -2.58 -28.78
CA ALA A 16 62.64 -2.36 -27.73
C ALA A 16 63.20 -1.66 -26.48
N VAL A 17 62.35 -0.88 -25.80
CA VAL A 17 62.45 -0.62 -24.36
C VAL A 17 61.03 -0.70 -23.78
N VAL A 18 60.80 -1.68 -22.89
CA VAL A 18 59.54 -1.81 -22.15
C VAL A 18 59.69 -1.09 -20.82
N ALA A 19 58.97 0.03 -20.65
CA ALA A 19 58.86 0.73 -19.38
C ALA A 19 57.51 0.38 -18.72
N ALA A 20 57.54 -0.57 -17.79
CA ALA A 20 56.36 -0.94 -17.01
C ALA A 20 56.09 0.10 -15.91
N LEU A 21 55.25 1.10 -16.21
CA LEU A 21 54.70 1.99 -15.19
C LEU A 21 53.53 1.31 -14.49
N ALA A 22 53.79 0.78 -13.30
CA ALA A 22 52.73 0.30 -12.41
C ALA A 22 51.94 1.49 -11.84
N LEU A 23 50.86 1.88 -12.51
CA LEU A 23 49.86 2.75 -11.88
C LEU A 23 49.12 1.93 -10.80
N SER A 24 49.45 2.21 -9.54
CA SER A 24 48.67 1.78 -8.39
C SER A 24 47.31 2.49 -8.40
N ALA A 25 46.36 1.95 -9.15
CA ALA A 25 44.99 2.44 -9.21
C ALA A 25 44.27 2.10 -7.90
N CYS A 26 44.42 2.97 -6.89
CA CYS A 26 43.45 3.09 -5.80
C CYS A 26 42.17 3.73 -6.35
N GLY A 27 41.48 2.99 -7.21
CA GLY A 27 40.14 3.32 -7.66
C GLY A 27 39.17 3.10 -6.52
N ALA A 28 38.93 4.14 -5.71
CA ALA A 28 37.72 4.19 -4.92
C ALA A 28 36.54 4.06 -5.90
N ALA A 29 35.75 3.00 -5.73
CA ALA A 29 34.48 2.88 -6.45
C ALA A 29 33.63 4.14 -6.15
N PRO A 30 32.79 4.60 -7.09
CA PRO A 30 31.80 5.63 -6.77
C PRO A 30 31.03 5.20 -5.53
N ASP A 31 30.91 6.13 -4.59
CA ASP A 31 30.50 5.89 -3.21
C ASP A 31 28.98 5.62 -3.14
N ASP A 32 28.53 4.50 -3.70
CA ASP A 32 27.11 4.11 -3.83
C ASP A 32 26.44 4.13 -2.45
N ALA A 33 25.41 4.96 -2.30
CA ALA A 33 24.66 5.15 -1.07
C ALA A 33 24.04 3.84 -0.55
N SER A 34 23.74 2.94 -1.48
CA SER A 34 23.05 1.66 -1.28
C SER A 34 23.99 0.53 -0.85
N THR A 35 25.30 0.76 -0.71
CA THR A 35 26.29 -0.30 -0.45
C THR A 35 27.01 -0.16 0.88
N THR A 36 27.23 -1.29 1.55
CA THR A 36 28.11 -1.39 2.73
C THR A 36 29.58 -1.44 2.32
N ALA A 37 30.48 -1.15 3.27
CA ALA A 37 31.92 -1.26 3.05
C ALA A 37 32.39 -2.68 2.64
N ASP A 38 31.64 -3.71 3.04
CA ASP A 38 31.91 -5.11 2.70
C ASP A 38 31.21 -5.56 1.39
N GLY A 39 30.72 -4.60 0.59
CA GLY A 39 30.17 -4.85 -0.75
C GLY A 39 28.73 -5.36 -0.80
N LYS A 40 28.03 -5.48 0.33
CA LYS A 40 26.59 -5.83 0.35
C LYS A 40 25.77 -4.68 -0.22
N ASN A 41 24.84 -4.98 -1.13
CA ASN A 41 23.96 -4.00 -1.78
C ASN A 41 22.53 -4.08 -1.20
N ALA A 42 21.94 -2.94 -0.88
CA ALA A 42 20.61 -2.85 -0.29
C ALA A 42 19.54 -3.36 -1.26
N ALA A 43 19.63 -3.04 -2.56
CA ALA A 43 18.62 -3.41 -3.56
C ALA A 43 18.37 -4.93 -3.65
N THR A 44 19.39 -5.75 -3.37
CA THR A 44 19.30 -7.21 -3.39
C THR A 44 19.18 -7.86 -2.00
N ALA A 45 19.27 -7.09 -0.91
CA ALA A 45 19.15 -7.62 0.44
C ALA A 45 17.70 -8.08 0.73
N THR A 46 17.57 -9.29 1.29
CA THR A 46 16.29 -9.93 1.63
C THR A 46 15.89 -9.81 3.10
N SER A 47 16.75 -9.25 3.95
CA SER A 47 16.48 -8.90 5.35
C SER A 47 17.53 -7.89 5.85
N ALA A 48 17.30 -7.27 7.00
CA ALA A 48 18.32 -6.44 7.63
C ALA A 48 19.60 -7.24 7.94
N ALA A 49 19.47 -8.50 8.38
CA ALA A 49 20.60 -9.37 8.67
C ALA A 49 21.47 -9.65 7.42
N ASP A 50 20.83 -9.92 6.28
CA ASP A 50 21.53 -10.11 5.00
C ASP A 50 22.35 -8.87 4.63
N PHE A 51 21.82 -7.66 4.88
CA PHE A 51 22.51 -6.39 4.64
C PHE A 51 23.60 -6.05 5.66
N GLY A 52 23.74 -6.80 6.76
CA GLY A 52 24.74 -6.53 7.82
C GLY A 52 24.17 -5.96 9.12
N GLY A 53 22.86 -6.06 9.34
CA GLY A 53 22.15 -5.66 10.55
C GLY A 53 21.50 -4.27 10.44
N MET A 54 20.66 -3.96 11.42
CA MET A 54 19.90 -2.71 11.46
C MET A 54 20.78 -1.45 11.45
N ASP A 55 21.94 -1.46 12.11
CA ASP A 55 22.84 -0.30 12.12
C ASP A 55 23.42 -0.01 10.72
N ALA A 56 23.76 -1.06 9.95
CA ALA A 56 24.20 -0.92 8.56
C ALA A 56 23.06 -0.38 7.68
N LEU A 57 21.84 -0.90 7.87
CA LEU A 57 20.65 -0.45 7.15
C LEU A 57 20.32 1.03 7.43
N VAL A 58 20.30 1.42 8.71
CA VAL A 58 20.08 2.82 9.13
C VAL A 58 21.15 3.75 8.56
N LYS A 59 22.43 3.32 8.52
CA LYS A 59 23.51 4.12 7.96
C LYS A 59 23.35 4.33 6.44
N ALA A 60 23.01 3.29 5.69
CA ALA A 60 22.78 3.39 4.24
C ALA A 60 21.54 4.22 3.91
N ALA A 61 20.42 3.96 4.58
CA ALA A 61 19.18 4.72 4.42
C ALA A 61 19.36 6.22 4.72
N LYS A 62 20.17 6.58 5.73
CA LYS A 62 20.55 7.98 6.01
C LYS A 62 21.47 8.61 4.95
N LYS A 63 22.22 7.80 4.21
CA LYS A 63 23.08 8.26 3.09
C LYS A 63 22.26 8.45 1.81
N GLU A 64 21.20 7.66 1.60
CA GLU A 64 20.17 7.89 0.58
C GLU A 64 19.30 9.13 0.92
N GLY A 65 18.93 9.30 2.19
CA GLY A 65 18.37 10.55 2.75
C GLY A 65 16.91 10.86 2.42
N THR A 66 16.32 10.17 1.44
CA THR A 66 14.92 10.33 1.00
C THR A 66 14.22 8.97 0.89
N LEU A 67 12.90 8.98 1.03
CA LEU A 67 12.00 7.89 0.67
C LEU A 67 10.85 8.47 -0.17
N ASN A 68 10.69 8.00 -1.40
CA ASN A 68 9.56 8.35 -2.26
C ASN A 68 8.39 7.40 -1.98
N ALA A 69 7.18 7.94 -1.84
CA ALA A 69 5.96 7.16 -1.74
C ALA A 69 4.83 7.78 -2.56
N ILE A 70 3.79 7.00 -2.81
CA ILE A 70 2.53 7.42 -3.44
C ILE A 70 1.38 6.86 -2.61
N ALA A 71 0.22 7.51 -2.62
CA ALA A 71 -0.99 7.03 -1.94
C ALA A 71 -0.85 6.80 -0.41
N LEU A 72 0.00 7.59 0.26
CA LEU A 72 0.11 7.62 1.73
C LEU A 72 -0.48 8.93 2.31
N PRO A 73 -1.80 9.17 2.22
CA PRO A 73 -2.41 10.39 2.73
C PRO A 73 -2.42 10.38 4.26
N ARG A 74 -2.18 11.55 4.87
CA ARG A 74 -1.80 11.63 6.30
C ARG A 74 -2.92 11.27 7.27
N ASP A 75 -4.17 11.40 6.84
CA ASP A 75 -5.40 11.05 7.55
C ASP A 75 -5.75 9.56 7.46
N TRP A 76 -5.19 8.83 6.49
CA TRP A 76 -5.44 7.40 6.34
C TRP A 76 -4.68 6.59 7.39
N ALA A 77 -5.44 5.85 8.21
CA ALA A 77 -4.93 4.96 9.26
C ALA A 77 -3.84 5.56 10.18
N ASN A 78 -3.76 6.89 10.32
CA ASN A 78 -2.71 7.61 11.06
C ASN A 78 -1.30 7.59 10.41
N TYR A 79 -1.21 7.48 9.09
CA TYR A 79 0.02 7.65 8.31
C TYR A 79 0.78 8.95 8.64
N GLY A 80 0.08 10.04 8.95
CA GLY A 80 0.70 11.31 9.33
C GLY A 80 1.65 11.19 10.52
N ALA A 81 1.29 10.39 11.54
CA ALA A 81 2.16 10.18 12.70
C ALA A 81 3.30 9.19 12.43
N LEU A 82 3.09 8.23 11.52
CA LEU A 82 4.14 7.29 11.09
C LEU A 82 5.21 8.00 10.27
N ILE A 83 4.79 8.87 9.33
CA ILE A 83 5.70 9.71 8.54
C ILE A 83 6.52 10.60 9.48
N ASP A 84 5.85 11.41 10.32
CA ASP A 84 6.54 12.32 11.25
C ASP A 84 7.46 11.56 12.22
N GLY A 85 7.03 10.38 12.66
CA GLY A 85 7.80 9.49 13.53
C GLY A 85 9.06 8.95 12.86
N PHE A 86 8.98 8.51 11.61
CA PHE A 86 10.12 8.05 10.82
C PHE A 86 11.10 9.17 10.49
N GLU A 87 10.60 10.30 9.98
CA GLU A 87 11.42 11.49 9.67
C GLU A 87 12.18 11.95 10.92
N LYS A 88 11.50 11.99 12.08
CA LYS A 88 12.13 12.35 13.36
C LYS A 88 13.12 11.31 13.87
N LYS A 89 12.85 10.01 13.72
CA LYS A 89 13.68 8.91 14.23
C LYS A 89 14.95 8.71 13.41
N TYR A 90 14.87 8.92 12.10
CA TYR A 90 15.96 8.62 11.17
C TYR A 90 16.52 9.84 10.42
N GLY A 91 15.85 10.99 10.39
CA GLY A 91 16.32 12.17 9.63
C GLY A 91 16.30 11.96 8.11
N ILE A 92 15.46 11.05 7.64
CA ILE A 92 15.21 10.72 6.22
C ILE A 92 13.87 11.35 5.86
N LYS A 93 13.82 12.13 4.78
CA LYS A 93 12.58 12.80 4.35
C LYS A 93 11.67 11.80 3.62
N ILE A 94 10.35 11.86 3.86
CA ILE A 94 9.37 11.12 3.05
C ILE A 94 8.67 12.08 2.08
N GLU A 95 8.81 11.83 0.78
CA GLU A 95 8.14 12.58 -0.29
C GLU A 95 6.93 11.78 -0.78
N VAL A 96 5.72 12.20 -0.40
CA VAL A 96 4.46 11.56 -0.86
C VAL A 96 3.91 12.32 -2.08
N GLU A 97 4.05 11.75 -3.27
CA GLU A 97 3.36 12.26 -4.47
C GLU A 97 1.95 11.67 -4.56
N ASN A 98 0.95 12.47 -4.97
CA ASN A 98 -0.42 12.01 -5.17
C ASN A 98 -0.95 11.23 -3.93
N PRO A 99 -1.09 11.90 -2.77
CA PRO A 99 -1.51 11.25 -1.52
C PRO A 99 -2.89 10.60 -1.65
N ASP A 100 -3.80 11.17 -2.44
CA ASP A 100 -5.14 10.61 -2.70
C ASP A 100 -5.14 9.57 -3.85
N GLY A 101 -3.99 8.95 -4.10
CA GLY A 101 -3.81 7.95 -5.16
C GLY A 101 -4.43 6.59 -4.82
N SER A 102 -4.63 5.77 -5.85
CA SER A 102 -5.06 4.37 -5.67
C SER A 102 -3.92 3.37 -5.77
N SER A 103 -4.12 2.16 -5.24
CA SER A 103 -3.17 1.05 -5.37
C SER A 103 -2.79 0.72 -6.82
N GLN A 104 -3.68 0.97 -7.79
CA GLN A 104 -3.34 0.84 -9.20
C GLN A 104 -2.44 1.99 -9.70
N ASP A 105 -2.56 3.21 -9.16
CA ASP A 105 -1.72 4.34 -9.54
C ASP A 105 -0.29 4.21 -9.02
N GLU A 106 -0.10 3.62 -7.82
CA GLU A 106 1.23 3.21 -7.31
C GLU A 106 1.91 2.19 -8.24
N ILE A 107 1.18 1.13 -8.63
CA ILE A 107 1.66 0.10 -9.57
C ILE A 107 2.00 0.70 -10.94
N ASN A 108 1.16 1.62 -11.42
CA ASN A 108 1.41 2.36 -12.66
C ASN A 108 2.66 3.23 -12.54
N ALA A 109 2.90 3.86 -11.39
CA ALA A 109 4.09 4.68 -11.14
C ALA A 109 5.37 3.83 -11.10
N VAL A 110 5.39 2.69 -10.40
CA VAL A 110 6.52 1.74 -10.45
C VAL A 110 6.84 1.34 -11.89
N THR A 111 5.81 0.96 -12.66
CA THR A 111 5.99 0.47 -14.03
C THR A 111 6.48 1.57 -14.99
N SER A 112 5.88 2.76 -14.92
CA SER A 112 6.18 3.88 -15.84
C SER A 112 7.42 4.69 -15.46
N ARG A 113 7.92 4.56 -14.23
CA ARG A 113 9.06 5.33 -13.70
C ARG A 113 10.28 4.47 -13.38
N LYS A 114 10.26 3.16 -13.70
CA LYS A 114 11.39 2.25 -13.53
C LYS A 114 12.72 2.90 -13.98
N GLY A 115 13.67 2.98 -13.04
CA GLY A 115 14.98 3.62 -13.28
C GLY A 115 15.00 5.15 -13.28
N GLN A 116 13.97 5.82 -12.78
CA GLN A 116 13.94 7.26 -12.51
C GLN A 116 13.99 7.51 -11.00
N ASP A 117 14.74 8.53 -10.57
CA ASP A 117 14.91 8.92 -9.15
C ASP A 117 13.59 9.32 -8.43
N ARG A 118 12.50 9.49 -9.19
CA ARG A 118 11.14 9.80 -8.72
C ARG A 118 10.16 8.62 -8.80
N ALA A 119 10.68 7.40 -8.99
CA ALA A 119 9.87 6.20 -8.77
C ALA A 119 9.56 6.06 -7.27
N PRO A 120 8.36 5.57 -6.89
CA PRO A 120 8.09 5.25 -5.49
C PRO A 120 9.03 4.12 -5.04
N ASP A 121 9.53 4.21 -3.82
CA ASP A 121 10.41 3.22 -3.20
C ASP A 121 9.61 2.09 -2.54
N VAL A 122 8.46 2.45 -1.99
CA VAL A 122 7.53 1.58 -1.25
C VAL A 122 6.11 1.74 -1.77
N LEU A 123 5.26 0.75 -1.49
CA LEU A 123 3.86 0.72 -1.88
C LEU A 123 2.98 0.24 -0.70
N ASP A 124 1.76 0.76 -0.61
CA ASP A 124 0.74 0.34 0.35
C ASP A 124 -0.53 -0.13 -0.37
N LEU A 125 -0.54 -1.41 -0.75
CA LEU A 125 -1.51 -1.93 -1.69
C LEU A 125 -2.60 -2.72 -0.97
N GLY A 126 -3.87 -2.50 -1.31
CA GLY A 126 -4.91 -3.48 -0.95
C GLY A 126 -4.49 -4.87 -1.47
N SER A 127 -4.62 -5.95 -0.69
CA SER A 127 -3.91 -7.23 -0.93
C SER A 127 -4.05 -7.80 -2.35
N SER A 128 -5.20 -7.61 -3.00
CA SER A 128 -5.46 -8.08 -4.36
C SER A 128 -4.63 -7.34 -5.43
N PHE A 129 -4.14 -6.13 -5.13
CA PHE A 129 -3.17 -5.37 -5.92
C PHE A 129 -1.73 -5.77 -5.62
N ALA A 130 -1.37 -6.02 -4.35
CA ALA A 130 -0.06 -6.57 -3.97
C ALA A 130 0.22 -7.92 -4.65
N LEU A 131 -0.76 -8.82 -4.62
CA LEU A 131 -0.73 -10.10 -5.33
C LEU A 131 -0.44 -9.91 -6.83
N SER A 132 -1.20 -9.05 -7.52
CA SER A 132 -0.99 -8.76 -8.94
C SER A 132 0.38 -8.12 -9.22
N ALA A 133 0.88 -7.24 -8.35
CA ALA A 133 2.20 -6.61 -8.52
C ALA A 133 3.35 -7.62 -8.31
N ALA A 134 3.20 -8.55 -7.37
CA ALA A 134 4.13 -9.65 -7.14
C ALA A 134 4.18 -10.63 -8.32
N GLN A 135 3.03 -10.97 -8.90
CA GLN A 135 2.91 -11.79 -10.12
C GLN A 135 3.55 -11.11 -11.34
N GLN A 136 3.44 -9.77 -11.46
CA GLN A 136 4.11 -8.98 -12.49
C GLN A 136 5.62 -8.80 -12.24
N GLY A 137 6.16 -9.28 -11.12
CA GLY A 137 7.58 -9.19 -10.79
C GLY A 137 8.05 -7.79 -10.40
N LEU A 138 7.14 -6.90 -10.00
CA LEU A 138 7.42 -5.48 -9.69
C LEU A 138 7.99 -5.26 -8.28
N LEU A 139 7.93 -6.27 -7.40
CA LEU A 139 8.22 -6.13 -5.98
C LEU A 139 9.56 -6.79 -5.59
N ALA A 140 10.33 -6.15 -4.71
CA ALA A 140 11.52 -6.74 -4.11
C ALA A 140 11.14 -7.70 -2.96
N PRO A 141 11.78 -8.88 -2.86
CA PRO A 141 11.64 -9.73 -1.68
C PRO A 141 12.38 -9.10 -0.49
N TYR A 142 11.67 -8.89 0.62
CA TYR A 142 12.24 -8.47 1.90
C TYR A 142 11.46 -9.07 3.07
N LYS A 143 12.15 -9.57 4.09
CA LYS A 143 11.58 -10.09 5.32
C LYS A 143 12.06 -9.22 6.48
N VAL A 144 11.13 -8.41 7.00
CA VAL A 144 11.32 -7.63 8.22
C VAL A 144 11.67 -8.54 9.41
N THR A 145 12.25 -7.96 10.46
CA THR A 145 12.65 -8.69 11.68
C THR A 145 11.54 -9.59 12.21
N ASP A 146 10.32 -9.06 12.30
CA ASP A 146 9.15 -9.76 12.87
C ASP A 146 8.32 -10.51 11.79
N PHE A 147 8.88 -10.75 10.60
CA PHE A 147 8.18 -11.39 9.47
C PHE A 147 7.64 -12.79 9.81
N ALA A 148 8.26 -13.49 10.76
CA ALA A 148 7.79 -14.78 11.23
C ALA A 148 6.42 -14.69 11.92
N ASP A 149 6.17 -13.62 12.67
CA ASP A 149 4.98 -13.42 13.51
C ASP A 149 3.76 -12.88 12.75
N ILE A 150 3.95 -12.34 11.55
CA ILE A 150 2.85 -12.01 10.62
C ILE A 150 2.07 -13.31 10.30
N PRO A 151 0.73 -13.36 10.41
CA PRO A 151 -0.03 -14.61 10.20
C PRO A 151 0.18 -15.29 8.83
N GLU A 152 0.02 -16.63 8.80
CA GLU A 152 -0.04 -17.36 7.53
C GLU A 152 -1.27 -16.91 6.70
N GLY A 153 -1.11 -16.89 5.38
CA GLY A 153 -2.11 -16.31 4.47
C GLY A 153 -2.12 -14.77 4.42
N GLN A 154 -1.42 -14.09 5.32
CA GLN A 154 -1.26 -12.63 5.34
C GLN A 154 0.13 -12.15 4.85
N LYS A 155 0.91 -13.05 4.23
CA LYS A 155 2.25 -12.74 3.68
C LYS A 155 2.61 -13.63 2.49
N ASP A 156 3.35 -13.08 1.55
CA ASP A 156 4.04 -13.85 0.50
C ASP A 156 5.22 -14.62 1.09
N ALA A 157 5.33 -15.93 0.83
CA ALA A 157 6.40 -16.76 1.38
C ALA A 157 7.83 -16.31 0.98
N GLN A 158 7.97 -15.58 -0.13
CA GLN A 158 9.24 -15.00 -0.60
C GLN A 158 9.50 -13.59 -0.02
N GLY A 159 8.55 -13.00 0.70
CA GLY A 159 8.65 -11.65 1.27
C GLY A 159 8.40 -10.52 0.25
N ARG A 160 7.72 -10.77 -0.87
CA ARG A 160 7.44 -9.74 -1.88
C ARG A 160 6.37 -8.74 -1.44
N TRP A 161 5.44 -9.18 -0.58
CA TRP A 161 4.44 -8.36 0.10
C TRP A 161 4.03 -9.04 1.41
N TYR A 162 3.59 -8.26 2.38
CA TYR A 162 3.07 -8.74 3.66
C TYR A 162 2.09 -7.72 4.23
N ASN A 163 1.07 -8.20 4.94
CA ASN A 163 0.00 -7.36 5.49
C ASN A 163 0.46 -6.61 6.73
N ASP A 164 0.09 -5.34 6.82
CA ASP A 164 0.56 -4.41 7.84
C ASP A 164 -0.55 -3.98 8.81
N TYR A 165 -1.62 -3.41 8.28
CA TYR A 165 -2.78 -2.97 9.04
C TYR A 165 -4.07 -3.27 8.28
N GLY A 166 -5.18 -3.42 9.00
CA GLY A 166 -6.43 -3.86 8.39
C GLY A 166 -7.69 -3.46 9.14
N GLY A 167 -8.81 -3.75 8.49
CA GLY A 167 -10.13 -3.33 8.94
C GLY A 167 -11.24 -4.30 8.56
N TYR A 168 -12.45 -3.86 8.83
CA TYR A 168 -13.67 -4.43 8.27
C TYR A 168 -14.34 -3.37 7.43
N ILE A 169 -15.01 -3.76 6.36
CA ILE A 169 -15.90 -2.82 5.65
C ILE A 169 -17.02 -2.43 6.60
N SER A 170 -17.40 -1.16 6.55
CA SER A 170 -18.37 -0.51 7.41
C SER A 170 -19.24 0.45 6.61
N ILE A 171 -20.32 0.86 7.25
CA ILE A 171 -21.21 1.92 6.79
C ILE A 171 -21.00 3.09 7.76
N GLY A 172 -20.45 4.19 7.25
CA GLY A 172 -20.41 5.49 7.92
C GLY A 172 -21.65 6.31 7.58
N CYS A 173 -22.19 7.09 8.52
CA CYS A 173 -23.41 7.86 8.28
C CYS A 173 -23.55 9.10 9.18
N ASP A 174 -23.90 10.24 8.57
CA ASP A 174 -24.22 11.49 9.28
C ASP A 174 -25.67 11.50 9.80
N ALA A 175 -25.83 11.17 11.08
CA ALA A 175 -27.13 11.02 11.74
C ALA A 175 -27.93 12.35 11.86
N LYS A 176 -27.31 13.52 11.61
CA LYS A 176 -28.05 14.80 11.51
C LYS A 176 -28.69 15.00 10.14
N ARG A 177 -28.08 14.47 9.08
CA ARG A 177 -28.59 14.58 7.70
C ARG A 177 -29.47 13.40 7.32
N VAL A 178 -29.15 12.21 7.83
CA VAL A 178 -29.84 10.95 7.51
C VAL A 178 -30.71 10.53 8.70
N LYS A 179 -32.04 10.64 8.54
CA LYS A 179 -33.03 10.42 9.62
C LYS A 179 -32.92 9.06 10.35
N ALA A 180 -32.44 8.03 9.65
CA ALA A 180 -32.13 6.74 10.22
C ALA A 180 -30.90 6.21 9.48
N CYS A 181 -29.78 6.03 10.17
CA CYS A 181 -28.57 5.54 9.52
C CYS A 181 -28.70 4.05 9.15
N PRO A 182 -28.30 3.65 7.93
CA PRO A 182 -28.27 2.24 7.54
C PRO A 182 -27.19 1.48 8.32
N THR A 183 -27.48 0.22 8.67
CA THR A 183 -26.55 -0.65 9.43
C THR A 183 -26.27 -1.99 8.74
N SER A 184 -26.81 -2.16 7.53
CA SER A 184 -26.72 -3.37 6.71
C SER A 184 -26.69 -2.98 5.23
N PHE A 185 -26.17 -3.84 4.36
CA PHE A 185 -26.25 -3.60 2.90
C PHE A 185 -27.72 -3.64 2.43
N ALA A 186 -28.54 -4.49 3.02
CA ALA A 186 -29.98 -4.52 2.77
C ALA A 186 -30.69 -3.18 3.08
N ASP A 187 -30.23 -2.42 4.08
CA ASP A 187 -30.75 -1.07 4.33
C ASP A 187 -30.47 -0.12 3.17
N LEU A 188 -29.27 -0.15 2.59
CA LEU A 188 -28.80 0.83 1.59
C LEU A 188 -29.69 0.88 0.34
N LEU A 189 -30.45 -0.17 0.03
CA LEU A 189 -31.42 -0.21 -1.07
C LEU A 189 -32.74 0.54 -0.79
N LYS A 190 -33.00 0.95 0.46
CA LYS A 190 -34.26 1.62 0.84
C LYS A 190 -34.44 2.97 0.10
N PRO A 191 -35.64 3.33 -0.39
CA PRO A 191 -35.85 4.55 -1.19
C PRO A 191 -35.55 5.88 -0.49
N GLN A 192 -35.36 5.86 0.83
CA GLN A 192 -35.00 7.03 1.65
C GLN A 192 -33.53 7.47 1.48
N TYR A 193 -32.66 6.61 0.95
CA TYR A 193 -31.22 6.87 0.76
C TYR A 193 -30.87 7.33 -0.66
N LYS A 194 -31.84 7.87 -1.39
CA LYS A 194 -31.63 8.43 -2.74
C LYS A 194 -30.53 9.49 -2.75
N GLY A 195 -29.56 9.32 -3.63
CA GLY A 195 -28.40 10.20 -3.84
C GLY A 195 -27.38 10.24 -2.69
N GLN A 196 -27.49 9.37 -1.68
CA GLN A 196 -26.73 9.52 -0.43
C GLN A 196 -25.61 8.49 -0.24
N VAL A 197 -25.65 7.34 -0.93
CA VAL A 197 -24.73 6.22 -0.69
C VAL A 197 -23.51 6.33 -1.61
N ALA A 198 -22.35 6.58 -1.00
CA ALA A 198 -21.06 6.72 -1.67
C ALA A 198 -20.12 5.56 -1.37
N LEU A 199 -19.11 5.39 -2.22
CA LEU A 199 -18.01 4.43 -2.07
C LEU A 199 -16.68 5.22 -2.00
N ASN A 200 -15.72 4.74 -1.20
CA ASN A 200 -14.35 5.28 -1.22
C ASN A 200 -13.58 4.75 -2.45
N GLY A 201 -13.70 5.46 -3.55
CA GLY A 201 -12.95 5.24 -4.79
C GLY A 201 -13.57 4.26 -5.79
N ASN A 202 -12.77 3.88 -6.78
CA ASN A 202 -13.17 2.96 -7.85
C ASN A 202 -12.68 1.53 -7.56
N PRO A 203 -13.55 0.50 -7.47
CA PRO A 203 -13.17 -0.86 -7.09
C PRO A 203 -12.30 -1.59 -8.11
N THR A 204 -12.13 -1.06 -9.32
CA THR A 204 -11.14 -1.59 -10.28
C THR A 204 -9.72 -1.06 -10.04
N LYS A 205 -9.54 -0.11 -9.10
CA LYS A 205 -8.27 0.56 -8.81
C LYS A 205 -7.89 0.63 -7.33
N ALA A 206 -8.87 0.79 -6.43
CA ALA A 206 -8.69 1.08 -5.01
C ALA A 206 -9.10 -0.12 -4.13
N GLY A 207 -8.29 -0.40 -3.09
CA GLY A 207 -8.51 -1.50 -2.15
C GLY A 207 -9.79 -1.38 -1.33
N ALA A 208 -10.12 -0.17 -0.84
CA ALA A 208 -11.34 0.10 -0.09
C ALA A 208 -12.61 -0.19 -0.89
N ALA A 209 -12.75 0.46 -2.06
CA ALA A 209 -13.86 0.18 -2.97
C ALA A 209 -13.98 -1.31 -3.35
N PHE A 210 -12.86 -1.97 -3.64
CA PHE A 210 -12.83 -3.42 -3.94
C PHE A 210 -13.40 -4.23 -2.77
N GLY A 211 -13.00 -3.91 -1.54
CA GLY A 211 -13.56 -4.49 -0.32
C GLY A 211 -15.06 -4.20 -0.17
N GLY A 212 -15.51 -2.98 -0.48
CA GLY A 212 -16.92 -2.59 -0.46
C GLY A 212 -17.80 -3.43 -1.38
N VAL A 213 -17.32 -3.80 -2.57
CA VAL A 213 -18.05 -4.72 -3.47
C VAL A 213 -18.02 -6.16 -2.97
N TYR A 214 -16.93 -6.61 -2.34
CA TYR A 214 -16.88 -7.93 -1.70
C TYR A 214 -17.85 -8.03 -0.51
N ALA A 215 -17.92 -6.99 0.32
CA ALA A 215 -18.86 -6.87 1.42
C ALA A 215 -20.32 -6.90 0.93
N ALA A 216 -20.62 -6.17 -0.15
CA ALA A 216 -21.92 -6.25 -0.83
C ALA A 216 -22.20 -7.66 -1.35
N ALA A 217 -21.21 -8.37 -1.92
CA ALA A 217 -21.39 -9.73 -2.39
C ALA A 217 -21.76 -10.69 -1.25
N LEU A 218 -21.04 -10.64 -0.13
CA LEU A 218 -21.33 -11.45 1.07
C LEU A 218 -22.75 -11.19 1.60
N ALA A 219 -23.20 -9.93 1.62
CA ALA A 219 -24.56 -9.58 2.05
C ALA A 219 -25.67 -10.07 1.12
N ASN A 220 -25.39 -10.24 -0.17
CA ASN A 220 -26.38 -10.52 -1.21
C ASN A 220 -26.27 -11.97 -1.75
N GLY A 221 -25.73 -12.90 -0.96
CA GLY A 221 -25.69 -14.34 -1.29
C GLY A 221 -24.48 -14.80 -2.10
N GLY A 222 -23.48 -13.93 -2.28
CA GLY A 222 -22.17 -14.27 -2.84
C GLY A 222 -21.21 -14.89 -1.83
N SER A 223 -19.95 -15.00 -2.22
CA SER A 223 -18.87 -15.60 -1.42
C SER A 223 -17.51 -15.07 -1.84
N PHE A 224 -16.41 -15.53 -1.23
CA PHE A 224 -15.07 -15.20 -1.75
C PHE A 224 -14.84 -15.75 -3.17
N ASP A 225 -15.47 -16.87 -3.52
CA ASP A 225 -15.45 -17.45 -4.87
C ASP A 225 -16.38 -16.75 -5.86
N ASP A 226 -17.34 -15.95 -5.39
CA ASP A 226 -18.33 -15.28 -6.24
C ASP A 226 -18.66 -13.86 -5.74
N ILE A 227 -18.04 -12.88 -6.39
CA ILE A 227 -18.28 -11.44 -6.17
C ILE A 227 -19.44 -10.89 -7.01
N GLN A 228 -20.03 -11.67 -7.94
CA GLN A 228 -21.05 -11.16 -8.85
C GLN A 228 -22.27 -10.55 -8.14
N PRO A 229 -22.79 -11.11 -7.03
CA PRO A 229 -23.88 -10.48 -6.28
C PRO A 229 -23.55 -9.09 -5.73
N GLY A 230 -22.26 -8.77 -5.53
CA GLY A 230 -21.81 -7.43 -5.15
C GLY A 230 -21.89 -6.43 -6.31
N LEU A 231 -21.53 -6.86 -7.53
CA LEU A 231 -21.75 -6.05 -8.74
C LEU A 231 -23.24 -5.80 -8.97
N ASP A 232 -24.06 -6.84 -8.83
CA ASP A 232 -25.51 -6.75 -9.04
C ASP A 232 -26.16 -5.84 -8.00
N PHE A 233 -25.72 -5.90 -6.74
CA PHE A 233 -26.12 -4.97 -5.69
C PHE A 233 -25.82 -3.51 -6.05
N PHE A 234 -24.61 -3.18 -6.52
CA PHE A 234 -24.28 -1.79 -6.91
C PHE A 234 -25.06 -1.34 -8.16
N ALA A 235 -25.35 -2.24 -9.09
CA ALA A 235 -26.24 -1.95 -10.22
C ALA A 235 -27.68 -1.67 -9.75
N GLU A 236 -28.20 -2.41 -8.77
CA GLU A 236 -29.51 -2.13 -8.18
C GLU A 236 -29.51 -0.81 -7.38
N LEU A 237 -28.47 -0.56 -6.58
CA LEU A 237 -28.29 0.68 -5.82
C LEU A 237 -28.27 1.92 -6.73
N LYS A 238 -27.62 1.83 -7.90
CA LYS A 238 -27.64 2.83 -8.96
C LYS A 238 -29.02 2.96 -9.61
N LYS A 239 -29.67 1.84 -9.96
CA LYS A 239 -31.02 1.81 -10.55
C LYS A 239 -32.11 2.41 -9.64
N ASN A 240 -32.00 2.18 -8.34
CA ASN A 240 -32.90 2.74 -7.32
C ASN A 240 -32.64 4.25 -7.09
N GLY A 241 -31.52 4.78 -7.59
CA GLY A 241 -31.09 6.17 -7.45
C GLY A 241 -30.42 6.48 -6.11
N ASN A 242 -29.95 5.45 -5.39
CA ASN A 242 -29.31 5.58 -4.08
C ASN A 242 -27.81 5.81 -4.16
N TYR A 243 -27.15 5.21 -5.15
CA TYR A 243 -25.72 5.37 -5.38
C TYR A 243 -25.38 6.77 -5.94
N THR A 244 -24.47 7.48 -5.29
CA THR A 244 -23.82 8.68 -5.85
C THR A 244 -22.45 8.31 -6.44
N PRO A 245 -22.06 8.86 -7.61
CA PRO A 245 -20.72 8.69 -8.16
C PRO A 245 -19.68 9.60 -7.48
N VAL A 246 -20.09 10.44 -6.52
CA VAL A 246 -19.17 11.26 -5.71
C VAL A 246 -18.43 10.35 -4.74
N GLU A 247 -17.11 10.47 -4.71
CA GLU A 247 -16.24 9.70 -3.83
C GLU A 247 -16.38 10.12 -2.37
N SER A 248 -16.46 9.13 -1.46
CA SER A 248 -16.45 9.38 -0.02
C SER A 248 -15.05 9.78 0.46
N THR A 249 -14.91 11.04 0.89
CA THR A 249 -13.70 11.58 1.53
C THR A 249 -14.12 12.47 2.71
N PRO A 250 -13.21 12.87 3.62
CA PRO A 250 -13.58 13.76 4.73
C PRO A 250 -14.26 15.05 4.24
N ALA A 251 -13.75 15.60 3.13
CA ALA A 251 -14.25 16.83 2.54
C ALA A 251 -15.65 16.70 1.90
N THR A 252 -16.00 15.55 1.32
CA THR A 252 -17.35 15.35 0.73
C THR A 252 -18.38 15.02 1.82
N VAL A 253 -17.97 14.34 2.90
CA VAL A 253 -18.80 14.11 4.10
C VAL A 253 -19.07 15.41 4.84
N GLU A 254 -18.05 16.25 5.06
CA GLU A 254 -18.21 17.55 5.75
C GLU A 254 -19.22 18.45 5.02
N LYS A 255 -19.15 18.51 3.67
CA LYS A 255 -20.11 19.24 2.83
C LYS A 255 -21.51 18.60 2.79
N GLY A 256 -21.62 17.31 3.09
CA GLY A 256 -22.87 16.55 3.02
C GLY A 256 -23.21 16.03 1.62
N GLU A 257 -22.21 15.94 0.74
CA GLU A 257 -22.32 15.36 -0.60
C GLU A 257 -22.37 13.82 -0.55
N THR A 258 -21.78 13.22 0.49
CA THR A 258 -21.64 11.78 0.71
C THR A 258 -22.05 11.38 2.16
N PRO A 259 -23.29 11.69 2.60
CA PRO A 259 -23.69 11.53 4.00
C PRO A 259 -23.85 10.06 4.45
N ILE A 260 -23.73 9.09 3.53
CA ILE A 260 -23.61 7.66 3.82
C ILE A 260 -22.41 7.13 3.02
N SER A 261 -21.45 6.52 3.71
CA SER A 261 -20.20 6.02 3.13
C SER A 261 -20.06 4.51 3.32
N ILE A 262 -19.63 3.81 2.27
CA ILE A 262 -19.12 2.43 2.35
C ILE A 262 -17.59 2.51 2.32
N ASP A 263 -16.95 2.22 3.47
CA ASP A 263 -15.50 2.33 3.64
C ASP A 263 -15.01 1.50 4.85
N TRP A 264 -13.70 1.46 5.09
CA TRP A 264 -13.12 0.78 6.26
C TRP A 264 -13.59 1.36 7.59
N ASP A 265 -13.78 0.47 8.57
CA ASP A 265 -14.21 0.81 9.92
C ASP A 265 -13.24 1.73 10.66
N TYR A 266 -11.94 1.62 10.38
CA TYR A 266 -10.92 2.50 10.95
C TYR A 266 -10.98 3.93 10.38
N LEU A 267 -11.25 4.10 9.08
CA LEU A 267 -11.43 5.42 8.47
C LEU A 267 -12.72 6.07 8.98
N ASN A 268 -13.83 5.32 8.98
CA ASN A 268 -15.09 5.82 9.53
C ASN A 268 -15.01 6.13 11.03
N ALA A 269 -14.21 5.42 11.81
CA ALA A 269 -13.93 5.77 13.21
C ALA A 269 -13.07 7.05 13.34
N GLY A 270 -12.04 7.22 12.49
CA GLY A 270 -11.26 8.45 12.40
C GLY A 270 -12.13 9.67 12.04
N TYR A 271 -13.04 9.52 11.08
CA TYR A 271 -14.03 10.53 10.70
C TYR A 271 -14.92 10.92 11.89
N ALA A 272 -15.34 9.95 12.72
CA ALA A 272 -16.12 10.23 13.93
C ALA A 272 -15.35 11.05 14.97
N ASP A 273 -14.01 11.00 15.00
CA ASP A 273 -13.19 11.92 15.79
C ASP A 273 -13.06 13.30 15.12
N GLU A 274 -12.72 13.33 13.84
CA GLU A 274 -12.52 14.57 13.07
C GLU A 274 -13.77 15.47 13.06
N PHE A 275 -14.95 14.87 12.93
CA PHE A 275 -16.21 15.59 12.77
C PHE A 275 -16.84 16.12 14.05
N LYS A 276 -16.37 15.71 15.24
CA LYS A 276 -16.93 16.13 16.55
C LYS A 276 -17.09 17.64 16.70
N SER A 277 -16.13 18.42 16.21
CA SER A 277 -16.16 19.89 16.26
C SER A 277 -16.72 20.55 14.99
N LYS A 278 -16.93 19.79 13.91
CA LYS A 278 -17.37 20.27 12.59
C LYS A 278 -18.89 20.23 12.40
N GLY A 279 -19.64 19.73 13.39
CA GLY A 279 -21.10 19.75 13.40
C GLY A 279 -21.78 18.60 12.65
N VAL A 280 -21.04 17.70 12.03
CA VAL A 280 -21.50 16.40 11.50
C VAL A 280 -21.64 15.40 12.65
N ASP A 281 -22.65 14.53 12.60
CA ASP A 281 -22.89 13.49 13.64
C ASP A 281 -22.59 12.11 13.07
N TRP A 282 -21.30 11.80 12.92
CA TRP A 282 -20.85 10.61 12.20
C TRP A 282 -20.95 9.36 13.06
N THR A 283 -21.72 8.40 12.58
CA THR A 283 -21.94 7.08 13.18
C THR A 283 -21.32 5.99 12.30
N VAL A 284 -20.90 4.88 12.91
CA VAL A 284 -20.20 3.79 12.22
C VAL A 284 -20.89 2.46 12.56
N ALA A 285 -21.22 1.68 11.54
CA ALA A 285 -21.75 0.33 11.69
C ALA A 285 -20.95 -0.66 10.84
N VAL A 286 -20.43 -1.73 11.43
CA VAL A 286 -19.90 -2.87 10.67
C VAL A 286 -21.09 -3.78 10.32
N PRO A 287 -21.48 -3.89 9.04
CA PRO A 287 -22.67 -4.62 8.62
C PRO A 287 -22.54 -6.12 8.91
N SER A 288 -23.53 -6.69 9.58
CA SER A 288 -23.55 -8.11 9.94
C SER A 288 -23.91 -9.04 8.78
N ASP A 289 -24.58 -8.52 7.74
CA ASP A 289 -24.85 -9.20 6.49
C ASP A 289 -23.62 -9.22 5.57
N GLY A 290 -22.94 -8.09 5.42
CA GLY A 290 -21.79 -7.91 4.52
C GLY A 290 -20.41 -7.95 5.18
N LYS A 291 -20.20 -8.82 6.17
CA LYS A 291 -19.00 -8.80 7.02
C LYS A 291 -17.71 -9.22 6.28
N PHE A 292 -17.06 -8.28 5.60
CA PHE A 292 -15.76 -8.43 4.95
C PHE A 292 -14.63 -7.84 5.80
N SER A 293 -13.47 -8.50 5.84
CA SER A 293 -12.23 -7.98 6.43
C SER A 293 -11.07 -8.15 5.45
N GLN A 294 -10.19 -7.17 5.39
CA GLN A 294 -8.93 -7.25 4.66
C GLN A 294 -7.91 -6.31 5.26
N TYR A 295 -6.64 -6.53 4.91
CA TYR A 295 -5.51 -5.70 5.28
C TYR A 295 -4.94 -4.99 4.04
N TYR A 296 -4.19 -3.92 4.28
CA TYR A 296 -3.27 -3.37 3.30
C TYR A 296 -1.93 -4.09 3.44
N SER A 297 -1.29 -4.28 2.29
CA SER A 297 -0.09 -5.08 2.10
C SER A 297 1.05 -4.16 1.68
N GLN A 298 2.02 -4.03 2.56
CA GLN A 298 3.24 -3.28 2.30
C GLN A 298 4.14 -4.03 1.33
N ALA A 299 4.82 -3.27 0.46
CA ALA A 299 5.81 -3.80 -0.46
C ALA A 299 6.91 -2.79 -0.79
N ILE A 300 8.00 -3.29 -1.38
CA ILE A 300 9.14 -2.50 -1.85
C ILE A 300 9.19 -2.59 -3.38
N ASN A 301 9.37 -1.47 -4.06
CA ASN A 301 9.61 -1.44 -5.51
C ASN A 301 10.92 -2.18 -5.83
N LYS A 302 10.87 -3.14 -6.77
CA LYS A 302 12.04 -3.92 -7.22
C LYS A 302 13.18 -3.04 -7.74
N ASP A 303 12.85 -1.89 -8.34
CA ASP A 303 13.77 -0.92 -8.90
C ASP A 303 13.70 0.42 -8.13
N ALA A 304 13.51 0.36 -6.81
CA ALA A 304 13.50 1.51 -5.91
C ALA A 304 14.81 2.33 -6.00
N PRO A 305 14.76 3.66 -6.21
CA PRO A 305 15.95 4.52 -6.18
C PRO A 305 16.61 4.66 -4.79
N HIS A 306 15.86 4.46 -3.70
CA HIS A 306 16.35 4.51 -2.30
C HIS A 306 16.11 3.15 -1.60
N PRO A 307 16.81 2.08 -2.01
CA PRO A 307 16.50 0.71 -1.59
C PRO A 307 16.81 0.41 -0.12
N ALA A 308 17.69 1.16 0.55
CA ALA A 308 17.92 1.02 1.99
C ALA A 308 16.86 1.77 2.81
N ALA A 309 16.47 2.97 2.40
CA ALA A 309 15.36 3.72 2.99
C ALA A 309 14.05 2.94 2.89
N ALA A 310 13.77 2.33 1.73
CA ALA A 310 12.61 1.47 1.52
C ALA A 310 12.54 0.31 2.54
N ARG A 311 13.67 -0.34 2.79
CA ARG A 311 13.79 -1.46 3.74
C ARG A 311 13.70 -1.00 5.19
N LEU A 312 14.30 0.13 5.52
CA LEU A 312 14.21 0.72 6.86
C LEU A 312 12.78 1.17 7.19
N TRP A 313 12.04 1.67 6.19
CA TRP A 313 10.61 1.98 6.33
C TRP A 313 9.81 0.73 6.70
N GLN A 314 10.05 -0.40 6.03
CA GLN A 314 9.42 -1.67 6.39
C GLN A 314 9.77 -2.12 7.82
N GLU A 315 11.04 -2.11 8.21
CA GLU A 315 11.43 -2.43 9.61
C GLU A 315 10.82 -1.46 10.64
N TYR A 316 10.54 -0.20 10.25
CA TYR A 316 9.87 0.77 11.10
C TYR A 316 8.37 0.50 11.26
N LEU A 317 7.64 0.27 10.15
CA LEU A 317 6.19 -0.02 10.18
C LEU A 317 5.88 -1.28 11.00
N TYR A 318 6.71 -2.32 10.84
CA TYR A 318 6.54 -3.59 11.54
C TYR A 318 7.15 -3.62 12.94
N SER A 319 7.82 -2.56 13.39
CA SER A 319 8.22 -2.42 14.79
C SER A 319 6.99 -2.20 15.69
N ALA A 320 7.09 -2.56 16.98
CA ALA A 320 6.03 -2.28 17.94
C ALA A 320 5.66 -0.78 18.05
N ASP A 321 6.60 0.14 17.78
CA ASP A 321 6.29 1.58 17.69
C ASP A 321 5.32 1.85 16.52
N GLY A 322 5.63 1.31 15.33
CA GLY A 322 4.85 1.50 14.11
C GLY A 322 3.47 0.82 14.19
N GLN A 323 3.44 -0.44 14.58
CA GLN A 323 2.21 -1.22 14.73
C GLN A 323 1.24 -0.60 15.76
N ASN A 324 1.73 0.01 16.83
CA ASN A 324 0.88 0.74 17.78
C ASN A 324 0.38 2.10 17.28
N LEU A 325 1.01 2.69 16.25
CA LEU A 325 0.48 3.89 15.59
C LEU A 325 -0.74 3.56 14.72
N TRP A 326 -0.85 2.34 14.16
CA TRP A 326 -2.06 1.86 13.49
C TRP A 326 -3.29 1.83 14.41
N LEU A 327 -3.12 1.35 15.65
CA LEU A 327 -4.19 1.33 16.66
C LEU A 327 -4.72 2.75 16.97
N LYS A 328 -3.85 3.76 16.93
CA LYS A 328 -4.23 5.18 17.14
C LYS A 328 -4.97 5.77 15.94
N GLY A 329 -4.81 5.17 14.75
CA GLY A 329 -5.64 5.38 13.57
C GLY A 329 -6.83 4.43 13.48
N TYR A 330 -7.22 3.77 14.58
CA TYR A 330 -8.31 2.77 14.66
C TYR A 330 -8.12 1.49 13.81
N ALA A 331 -6.97 1.33 13.15
CA ALA A 331 -6.66 0.17 12.31
C ALA A 331 -6.08 -0.97 13.15
N ARG A 332 -6.30 -2.21 12.69
CA ARG A 332 -5.82 -3.43 13.36
C ARG A 332 -4.44 -3.82 12.80
N PRO A 333 -3.35 -3.76 13.59
CA PRO A 333 -2.03 -4.17 13.13
C PRO A 333 -1.97 -5.69 12.89
N ALA A 334 -1.22 -6.13 11.87
CA ALA A 334 -1.04 -7.54 11.56
C ALA A 334 -0.26 -8.28 12.67
N LEU A 335 0.60 -7.57 13.39
CA LEU A 335 1.33 -8.09 14.55
C LEU A 335 0.57 -7.95 15.88
N MET A 336 -0.74 -7.62 15.89
CA MET A 336 -1.50 -7.39 17.13
C MET A 336 -1.35 -8.50 18.16
N THR A 337 -1.53 -9.76 17.76
CA THR A 337 -1.40 -10.94 18.63
C THR A 337 0.03 -11.17 19.12
N ALA A 338 1.03 -10.83 18.29
CA ALA A 338 2.44 -10.96 18.65
C ALA A 338 2.82 -9.90 19.69
N MET A 339 2.38 -8.65 19.51
CA MET A 339 2.56 -7.56 20.46
C MET A 339 1.82 -7.82 21.79
N GLU A 340 0.62 -8.40 21.75
CA GLU A 340 -0.11 -8.80 22.96
C GLU A 340 0.70 -9.82 23.77
N LYS A 341 1.18 -10.88 23.12
CA LYS A 341 2.03 -11.91 23.73
C LYS A 341 3.36 -11.36 24.23
N ALA A 342 3.94 -10.37 23.55
CA ALA A 342 5.18 -9.71 23.94
C ALA A 342 4.99 -8.64 25.04
N GLY A 343 3.75 -8.25 25.36
CA GLY A 343 3.45 -7.17 26.30
C GLY A 343 3.77 -5.77 25.77
N THR A 344 3.86 -5.61 24.45
CA THR A 344 4.19 -4.33 23.77
C THR A 344 2.99 -3.64 23.13
N LEU A 345 1.80 -4.25 23.18
CA LEU A 345 0.55 -3.69 22.65
C LEU A 345 0.08 -2.47 23.48
N ASP A 346 -0.26 -1.35 22.80
CA ASP A 346 -0.99 -0.23 23.40
C ASP A 346 -2.45 -0.63 23.62
N THR A 347 -2.73 -1.24 24.78
CA THR A 347 -4.07 -1.74 25.13
C THR A 347 -5.12 -0.62 25.16
N ALA A 348 -4.75 0.60 25.54
CA ALA A 348 -5.66 1.74 25.58
C ALA A 348 -6.02 2.27 24.18
N ALA A 349 -5.18 2.03 23.17
CA ALA A 349 -5.54 2.22 21.77
C ALA A 349 -6.34 1.02 21.22
N ALA A 350 -5.95 -0.21 21.56
CA ALA A 350 -6.66 -1.43 21.16
C ALA A 350 -8.13 -1.47 21.64
N ASP A 351 -8.40 -1.04 22.88
CA ASP A 351 -9.76 -0.95 23.46
C ASP A 351 -10.69 0.01 22.71
N LYS A 352 -10.15 0.89 21.86
CA LYS A 352 -10.91 1.86 21.05
C LYS A 352 -11.21 1.35 19.64
N LEU A 353 -10.64 0.23 19.22
CA LEU A 353 -10.90 -0.34 17.90
C LEU A 353 -12.40 -0.58 17.68
N PRO A 354 -12.91 -0.41 16.44
CA PRO A 354 -14.31 -0.70 16.15
C PRO A 354 -14.69 -2.13 16.56
N LYS A 355 -15.79 -2.28 17.28
CA LYS A 355 -16.21 -3.56 17.85
C LYS A 355 -16.71 -4.49 16.75
N VAL A 356 -16.13 -5.67 16.69
CA VAL A 356 -16.45 -6.74 15.73
C VAL A 356 -16.55 -8.07 16.45
N SER A 357 -17.47 -8.93 16.03
CA SER A 357 -17.67 -10.26 16.60
C SER A 357 -17.13 -11.35 15.67
N GLY A 358 -16.60 -12.44 16.23
CA GLY A 358 -16.17 -13.63 15.48
C GLY A 358 -14.91 -13.45 14.61
N THR A 359 -14.23 -14.56 14.34
CA THR A 359 -12.96 -14.60 13.59
C THR A 359 -13.10 -14.02 12.18
N PRO A 360 -12.16 -13.18 11.69
CA PRO A 360 -12.10 -12.82 10.28
C PRO A 360 -11.69 -14.01 9.41
N SER A 361 -12.19 -14.04 8.19
CA SER A 361 -11.69 -14.87 7.10
C SER A 361 -11.26 -13.97 5.96
N PHE A 362 -10.31 -14.44 5.14
CA PHE A 362 -9.73 -13.67 4.04
C PHE A 362 -9.83 -14.49 2.74
N PRO A 363 -10.08 -13.84 1.58
CA PRO A 363 -10.12 -14.53 0.30
C PRO A 363 -8.71 -14.99 -0.11
N THR A 364 -8.61 -16.19 -0.68
CA THR A 364 -7.35 -16.73 -1.22
C THR A 364 -6.84 -15.90 -2.40
N GLU A 365 -5.57 -16.09 -2.79
CA GLU A 365 -5.01 -15.45 -4.00
C GLU A 365 -5.85 -15.75 -5.25
N GLU A 366 -6.30 -17.00 -5.43
CA GLU A 366 -7.14 -17.41 -6.56
C GLU A 366 -8.49 -16.68 -6.55
N GLN A 367 -9.14 -16.62 -5.38
CA GLN A 367 -10.40 -15.90 -5.18
C GLN A 367 -10.26 -14.40 -5.50
N GLN A 368 -9.22 -13.75 -4.98
CA GLN A 368 -8.95 -12.34 -5.24
C GLN A 368 -8.69 -12.04 -6.73
N ASN A 369 -7.93 -12.90 -7.42
CA ASN A 369 -7.66 -12.74 -8.86
C ASN A 369 -8.93 -12.94 -9.71
N LYS A 370 -9.77 -13.93 -9.37
CA LYS A 370 -11.07 -14.15 -10.00
C LYS A 370 -11.99 -12.94 -9.80
N ALA A 371 -12.09 -12.42 -8.59
CA ALA A 371 -12.92 -11.25 -8.26
C ALA A 371 -12.45 -9.97 -8.97
N LYS A 372 -11.13 -9.70 -9.04
CA LYS A 372 -10.59 -8.58 -9.83
C LYS A 372 -10.97 -8.68 -11.30
N THR A 373 -10.94 -9.88 -11.88
CA THR A 373 -11.31 -10.11 -13.27
C THR A 373 -12.79 -9.80 -13.51
N VAL A 374 -13.67 -10.29 -12.62
CA VAL A 374 -15.12 -10.01 -12.67
C VAL A 374 -15.41 -8.51 -12.53
N LEU A 375 -14.79 -7.83 -11.55
CA LEU A 375 -14.93 -6.39 -11.35
C LEU A 375 -14.46 -5.57 -12.55
N ALA A 376 -13.30 -5.88 -13.12
CA ALA A 376 -12.75 -5.16 -14.28
C ALA A 376 -13.65 -5.25 -15.51
N GLN A 377 -14.36 -6.37 -15.69
CA GLN A 377 -15.30 -6.59 -16.79
C GLN A 377 -16.70 -6.02 -16.52
N GLY A 378 -17.16 -6.07 -15.26
CA GLY A 378 -18.54 -5.75 -14.89
C GLY A 378 -18.77 -4.37 -14.31
N TRP A 379 -17.81 -3.78 -13.57
CA TRP A 379 -18.06 -2.58 -12.76
C TRP A 379 -18.54 -1.38 -13.59
N ALA A 380 -17.86 -1.10 -14.70
CA ALA A 380 -18.24 0.00 -15.59
C ALA A 380 -19.71 -0.14 -16.00
N LYS A 381 -20.13 -1.31 -16.48
CA LYS A 381 -21.52 -1.60 -16.88
C LYS A 381 -22.52 -1.52 -15.71
N ALA A 382 -22.11 -1.88 -14.49
CA ALA A 382 -22.97 -1.86 -13.31
C ALA A 382 -23.33 -0.43 -12.87
N VAL A 383 -22.37 0.51 -12.90
CA VAL A 383 -22.59 1.90 -12.43
C VAL A 383 -22.68 2.95 -13.55
N SER A 384 -22.36 2.60 -14.80
CA SER A 384 -22.61 3.45 -15.97
C SER A 384 -24.09 3.47 -16.36
N GLY A 385 -24.60 4.66 -16.63
CA GLY A 385 -25.97 4.93 -17.07
C GLY A 385 -26.22 6.42 -17.00
#